data_AF-A0A7L4P860-F1
#
_entry.id   AF-A0A7L4P860-F1
#
_cell.length_a   1.000
_cell.length_b   1.000
_cell.length_c   1.000
_cell.angle_alpha   90.00
_cell.angle_beta   90.00
_cell.angle_gamma   90.00
#
_symmetry.space_group_name_H-M   'P 1'
#
loop_
_entity.id
_entity.type
_entity.pdbx_description
1 polymer ?
#
loop_
_entity_poly.entity_id
_entity_poly.type
_entity_poly.pdbx_seq_one_letter_code
_entity_poly.pdbx_strand_id
1 'polypeptide(L)'
;MVTIDVDAAEAAAGVLKTLGVKRDTYQDQRFYPPPGDPVEGQAAYFVSMVAVDHRTSLFEPFEGYIEGEFFHGADALYRLGRLAYDRGFFKAERLAALTPSEAEQLFSIGGRRVWDFNVRVLLLRDVGKKASARGGFEFIISVDSIKKLREALSAMRAYEDPVGKKAMLLAKFLEGRGLASFKDSAEADVPVDNHLSRVAYRLGIVDVNYDFLESGVEVGREDDVRLREVVKTAWRIVAKFADLHPFALDDFLWNFGRGICRRVKPQCASCPFREVCKAHKLGRYPPEHLHLLTWYY
;
A
#
# COMPACT_ATOMS: atom_id res chain seq x y z
N MET A 1 -8.58 -14.55 20.94
CA MET A 1 -9.40 -14.82 19.75
C MET A 1 -9.58 -13.50 19.02
N VAL A 2 -9.41 -13.46 17.71
CA VAL A 2 -9.57 -12.24 16.90
C VAL A 2 -10.91 -12.36 16.20
N THR A 3 -11.80 -11.39 16.37
CA THR A 3 -13.16 -11.42 15.82
C THR A 3 -13.51 -10.11 15.11
N ILE A 4 -14.50 -10.15 14.24
CA ILE A 4 -15.05 -8.96 13.58
C ILE A 4 -16.30 -8.53 14.34
N ASP A 5 -16.36 -7.27 14.73
CA ASP A 5 -17.55 -6.62 15.28
C ASP A 5 -18.32 -5.96 14.13
N VAL A 6 -19.46 -6.55 13.79
CA VAL A 6 -20.28 -6.12 12.64
C VAL A 6 -20.98 -4.78 12.92
N ASP A 7 -21.38 -4.53 14.17
CA ASP A 7 -22.04 -3.28 14.57
C ASP A 7 -21.04 -2.11 14.49
N ALA A 8 -19.79 -2.35 14.92
CA ALA A 8 -18.70 -1.38 14.74
C ALA A 8 -18.39 -1.14 13.26
N ALA A 9 -18.46 -2.18 12.42
CA ALA A 9 -18.29 -2.06 10.97
C ALA A 9 -19.39 -1.18 10.34
N GLU A 10 -20.65 -1.41 10.71
CA GLU A 10 -21.80 -0.63 10.24
C GLU A 10 -21.72 0.84 10.70
N ALA A 11 -21.36 1.08 11.97
CA ALA A 11 -21.18 2.43 12.49
C ALA A 11 -20.07 3.21 11.74
N ALA A 12 -18.94 2.56 11.47
CA ALA A 12 -17.87 3.14 10.66
C ALA A 12 -18.32 3.41 9.21
N ALA A 13 -19.07 2.50 8.61
CA ALA A 13 -19.65 2.69 7.28
C ALA A 13 -20.61 3.89 7.23
N GLY A 14 -21.42 4.09 8.27
CA GLY A 14 -22.29 5.26 8.41
C GLY A 14 -21.52 6.58 8.35
N VAL A 15 -20.38 6.67 9.03
CA VAL A 15 -19.49 7.83 8.94
C VAL A 15 -18.90 7.99 7.54
N LEU A 16 -18.43 6.91 6.91
CA LEU A 16 -17.84 6.96 5.56
C LEU A 16 -18.81 7.51 4.51
N LYS A 17 -20.10 7.16 4.60
CA LYS A 17 -21.16 7.68 3.72
C LYS A 17 -21.27 9.21 3.77
N THR A 18 -20.99 9.84 4.91
CA THR A 18 -21.09 11.31 5.05
C THR A 18 -19.85 12.05 4.54
N LEU A 19 -18.73 11.34 4.31
CA LEU A 19 -17.45 11.97 3.94
C LEU A 19 -17.27 12.16 2.43
N GLY A 20 -18.15 11.58 1.60
CA GLY A 20 -18.04 11.69 0.15
C GLY A 20 -16.73 11.13 -0.40
N VAL A 21 -16.32 9.95 0.09
CA VAL A 21 -15.08 9.27 -0.29
C VAL A 21 -15.03 9.06 -1.81
N LYS A 22 -13.92 9.47 -2.43
CA LYS A 22 -13.66 9.32 -3.87
C LYS A 22 -12.38 8.57 -4.09
N ARG A 23 -12.35 7.84 -5.21
CA ARG A 23 -11.16 7.17 -5.72
C ARG A 23 -10.21 8.17 -6.36
N ASP A 24 -8.91 7.98 -6.18
CA ASP A 24 -7.88 8.71 -6.91
C ASP A 24 -7.77 8.19 -8.37
N THR A 25 -7.32 9.06 -9.26
CA THR A 25 -7.05 8.77 -10.68
C THR A 25 -5.56 8.61 -10.96
N TYR A 26 -4.70 8.89 -9.96
CA TYR A 26 -3.25 8.77 -10.04
C TYR A 26 -2.66 9.59 -11.20
N GLN A 27 -3.18 10.81 -11.37
CA GLN A 27 -2.80 11.74 -12.43
C GLN A 27 -1.79 12.81 -12.00
N ASP A 28 -1.48 12.91 -10.71
CA ASP A 28 -0.50 13.87 -10.21
C ASP A 28 0.91 13.53 -10.77
N GLN A 29 1.33 14.34 -11.73
CA GLN A 29 2.60 14.17 -12.43
C GLN A 29 3.82 14.45 -11.55
N ARG A 30 3.62 14.94 -10.31
CA ARG A 30 4.71 14.98 -9.32
C ARG A 30 5.16 13.57 -8.94
N PHE A 31 4.27 12.59 -9.01
CA PHE A 31 4.50 11.22 -8.57
C PHE A 31 4.44 10.22 -9.70
N TYR A 32 3.55 10.39 -10.67
CA TYR A 32 3.27 9.37 -11.68
C TYR A 32 3.70 9.80 -13.09
N PRO A 33 3.99 8.84 -14.00
CA PRO A 33 4.22 9.14 -15.41
C PRO A 33 3.12 10.03 -16.02
N PRO A 34 3.35 10.72 -17.15
CA PRO A 34 2.29 11.36 -17.92
C PRO A 34 1.26 10.35 -18.50
N PRO A 35 -0.05 10.64 -18.54
CA PRO A 35 -1.06 9.69 -19.06
C PRO A 35 -0.90 9.31 -20.53
N GLY A 36 -0.31 10.19 -21.34
CA GLY A 36 -0.08 9.97 -22.76
C GLY A 36 1.16 9.13 -23.08
N ASP A 37 1.95 8.73 -22.08
CA ASP A 37 3.14 7.93 -22.30
C ASP A 37 2.81 6.48 -22.72
N PRO A 38 3.72 5.77 -23.40
CA PRO A 38 3.50 4.38 -23.79
C PRO A 38 3.11 3.47 -22.61
N VAL A 39 2.17 2.54 -22.85
CA VAL A 39 1.67 1.60 -21.83
C VAL A 39 2.80 0.81 -21.19
N GLU A 40 3.76 0.29 -21.97
CA GLU A 40 4.95 -0.39 -21.45
C GLU A 40 5.71 0.45 -20.41
N GLY A 41 5.91 1.74 -20.65
CA GLY A 41 6.60 2.63 -19.72
C GLY A 41 5.80 2.83 -18.43
N GLN A 42 4.51 3.12 -18.56
CA GLN A 42 3.64 3.30 -17.39
C GLN A 42 3.51 2.01 -16.57
N ALA A 43 3.38 0.85 -17.24
CA ALA A 43 3.37 -0.46 -16.61
C ALA A 43 4.69 -0.76 -15.88
N ALA A 44 5.83 -0.49 -16.53
CA ALA A 44 7.15 -0.65 -15.92
C ALA A 44 7.31 0.18 -14.65
N TYR A 45 6.81 1.43 -14.67
CA TYR A 45 6.79 2.30 -13.50
C TYR A 45 5.95 1.68 -12.37
N PHE A 46 4.67 1.41 -12.59
CA PHE A 46 3.77 0.98 -11.52
C PHE A 46 4.16 -0.39 -10.96
N VAL A 47 4.50 -1.36 -11.81
CA VAL A 47 4.95 -2.69 -11.37
C VAL A 47 6.24 -2.60 -10.56
N SER A 48 7.16 -1.71 -10.93
CA SER A 48 8.44 -1.57 -10.21
C SER A 48 8.29 -0.80 -8.91
N MET A 49 7.54 0.31 -8.91
CA MET A 49 7.38 1.15 -7.73
C MET A 49 6.58 0.45 -6.64
N VAL A 50 5.48 -0.23 -6.99
CA VAL A 50 4.70 -1.03 -6.03
C VAL A 50 5.54 -2.17 -5.46
N ALA A 51 6.44 -2.77 -6.24
CA ALA A 51 7.31 -3.83 -5.77
C ALA A 51 8.21 -3.40 -4.60
N VAL A 52 8.60 -2.11 -4.55
CA VAL A 52 9.50 -1.55 -3.53
C VAL A 52 8.80 -0.64 -2.52
N ASP A 53 7.50 -0.39 -2.69
CA ASP A 53 6.68 0.40 -1.79
C ASP A 53 6.33 -0.38 -0.51
N HIS A 54 7.21 -0.23 0.49
CA HIS A 54 7.02 -0.78 1.82
C HIS A 54 7.78 0.05 2.84
N ARG A 55 7.19 0.27 4.03
CA ARG A 55 7.89 0.68 5.27
C ARG A 55 8.98 1.75 5.13
N THR A 56 8.68 2.82 4.41
CA THR A 56 9.62 3.94 4.19
C THR A 56 9.95 4.70 5.47
N SER A 57 9.26 4.45 6.58
CA SER A 57 9.43 5.19 7.84
C SER A 57 9.46 4.27 9.07
N LEU A 58 9.95 3.03 8.94
CA LEU A 58 9.92 2.03 10.03
C LEU A 58 10.85 2.40 11.19
N PHE A 59 12.14 2.60 10.91
CA PHE A 59 13.14 2.95 11.93
C PHE A 59 13.51 4.43 11.88
N GLU A 60 13.66 4.95 10.67
CA GLU A 60 13.89 6.36 10.41
C GLU A 60 12.94 6.81 9.29
N PRO A 61 12.37 8.02 9.38
CA PRO A 61 11.63 8.61 8.27
C PRO A 61 12.51 8.73 7.01
N PHE A 62 12.04 8.19 5.89
CA PHE A 62 12.59 8.50 4.58
C PHE A 62 11.97 9.80 4.06
N GLU A 63 12.65 10.91 4.26
CA GLU A 63 12.12 12.25 3.96
C GLU A 63 13.23 13.23 3.59
N GLY A 64 12.86 14.33 2.94
CA GLY A 64 13.77 15.42 2.63
C GLY A 64 13.32 16.25 1.44
N TYR A 65 14.14 17.24 1.08
CA TYR A 65 13.88 18.12 -0.06
C TYR A 65 14.29 17.48 -1.38
N ILE A 66 13.38 17.47 -2.35
CA ILE A 66 13.61 17.06 -3.74
C ILE A 66 13.16 18.23 -4.61
N GLU A 67 14.09 18.83 -5.37
CA GLU A 67 13.82 19.98 -6.24
C GLU A 67 13.10 21.15 -5.53
N GLY A 68 13.43 21.37 -4.25
CA GLY A 68 12.91 22.49 -3.45
C GLY A 68 11.61 22.21 -2.68
N GLU A 69 10.95 21.07 -2.91
CA GLU A 69 9.76 20.64 -2.16
C GLU A 69 10.11 19.53 -1.15
N PHE A 70 9.52 19.57 0.04
CA PHE A 70 9.75 18.56 1.08
C PHE A 70 8.79 17.38 0.91
N PHE A 71 9.33 16.17 0.83
CA PHE A 71 8.55 14.93 0.72
C PHE A 71 8.83 13.99 1.90
N HIS A 72 7.83 13.16 2.25
CA HIS A 72 7.91 12.19 3.34
C HIS A 72 7.42 10.81 2.92
N GLY A 73 8.13 9.77 3.35
CA GLY A 73 7.73 8.37 3.26
C GLY A 73 7.53 7.90 1.82
N ALA A 74 6.37 7.28 1.56
CA ALA A 74 6.01 6.79 0.23
C ALA A 74 6.01 7.93 -0.80
N ASP A 75 5.52 9.11 -0.45
CA ASP A 75 5.44 10.25 -1.39
C ASP A 75 6.86 10.64 -1.87
N ALA A 76 7.87 10.56 -1.00
CA ALA A 76 9.27 10.78 -1.37
C ALA A 76 9.80 9.69 -2.30
N LEU A 77 9.45 8.42 -2.03
CA LEU A 77 9.79 7.28 -2.88
C LEU A 77 9.18 7.42 -4.29
N TYR A 78 7.88 7.74 -4.40
CA TYR A 78 7.21 7.93 -5.68
C TYR A 78 7.72 9.18 -6.41
N ARG A 79 8.11 10.25 -5.70
CA ARG A 79 8.75 11.41 -6.33
C ARG A 79 10.11 11.05 -6.94
N LEU A 80 10.97 10.33 -6.23
CA LEU A 80 12.24 9.86 -6.80
C LEU A 80 12.01 8.90 -7.97
N GLY A 81 11.03 8.01 -7.84
CA GLY A 81 10.55 7.16 -8.92
C GLY A 81 10.19 7.98 -10.15
N ARG A 82 9.39 9.04 -10.00
CA ARG A 82 9.00 9.93 -11.09
C ARG A 82 10.22 10.52 -11.79
N LEU A 83 11.19 11.05 -11.05
CA LEU A 83 12.40 11.62 -11.64
C LEU A 83 13.27 10.57 -12.33
N ALA A 84 13.33 9.35 -11.80
CA ALA A 84 14.03 8.24 -12.44
C ALA A 84 13.33 7.79 -13.73
N TYR A 85 11.99 7.84 -13.77
CA TYR A 85 11.22 7.55 -14.96
C TYR A 85 11.57 8.47 -16.13
N ASP A 86 11.68 9.79 -15.90
CA ASP A 86 12.12 10.76 -16.94
C ASP A 86 13.51 10.44 -17.50
N ARG A 87 14.36 9.79 -16.71
CA ARG A 87 15.70 9.34 -17.11
C ARG A 87 15.71 7.96 -17.77
N GLY A 88 14.53 7.40 -18.08
CA GLY A 88 14.38 6.09 -18.71
C GLY A 88 14.88 4.94 -17.82
N PHE A 89 14.71 5.05 -16.51
CA PHE A 89 15.18 4.05 -15.54
C PHE A 89 14.43 2.71 -15.63
N PHE A 90 13.12 2.75 -15.82
CA PHE A 90 12.26 1.57 -15.79
C PHE A 90 12.26 0.85 -17.15
N LYS A 91 13.25 -0.04 -17.34
CA LYS A 91 13.33 -0.99 -18.46
C LYS A 91 13.68 -2.36 -17.91
N ALA A 92 13.10 -3.42 -18.47
CA ALA A 92 13.21 -4.77 -17.90
C ALA A 92 14.68 -5.23 -17.79
N GLU A 93 15.49 -5.02 -18.84
CA GLU A 93 16.90 -5.41 -18.89
C GLU A 93 17.74 -4.59 -17.91
N ARG A 94 17.44 -3.29 -17.81
CA ARG A 94 18.13 -2.38 -16.88
C ARG A 94 17.85 -2.75 -15.43
N LEU A 95 16.60 -3.03 -15.10
CA LEU A 95 16.20 -3.47 -13.77
C LEU A 95 16.82 -4.83 -13.44
N ALA A 96 16.83 -5.79 -14.37
CA ALA A 96 17.42 -7.11 -14.20
C ALA A 96 18.92 -7.06 -13.83
N ALA A 97 19.64 -6.07 -14.36
CA ALA A 97 21.07 -5.82 -14.11
C ALA A 97 21.36 -4.74 -13.05
N LEU A 98 20.32 -4.16 -12.43
CA LEU A 98 20.43 -2.96 -11.59
C LEU A 98 21.51 -3.07 -10.54
N THR A 99 22.47 -2.15 -10.49
CA THR A 99 23.49 -2.14 -9.43
C THR A 99 23.04 -1.35 -8.20
N PRO A 100 23.61 -1.62 -7.01
CA PRO A 100 23.38 -0.77 -5.82
C PRO A 100 23.67 0.71 -6.09
N SER A 101 24.76 1.03 -6.78
CA SER A 101 25.12 2.41 -7.11
C SER A 101 24.05 3.12 -7.95
N GLU A 102 23.52 2.44 -8.98
CA GLU A 102 22.44 3.00 -9.80
C GLU A 102 21.13 3.15 -9.03
N ALA A 103 20.86 2.28 -8.05
CA ALA A 103 19.64 2.31 -7.27
C ALA A 103 19.59 3.46 -6.25
N GLU A 104 20.72 4.09 -5.95
CA GLU A 104 20.79 5.29 -5.07
C GLU A 104 19.81 6.37 -5.50
N GLN A 105 19.64 6.56 -6.81
CA GLN A 105 18.75 7.60 -7.35
C GLN A 105 17.26 7.39 -7.02
N LEU A 106 16.87 6.17 -6.66
CA LEU A 106 15.50 5.81 -6.27
C LEU A 106 15.31 5.79 -4.76
N PHE A 107 16.39 5.54 -4.02
CA PHE A 107 16.31 5.10 -2.63
C PHE A 107 17.13 5.95 -1.67
N SER A 108 17.66 7.09 -2.12
CA SER A 108 18.44 8.00 -1.29
C SER A 108 18.00 9.45 -1.41
N ILE A 109 17.93 10.14 -0.27
CA ILE A 109 17.61 11.57 -0.15
C ILE A 109 18.61 12.18 0.83
N GLY A 110 19.28 13.26 0.44
CA GLY A 110 20.23 13.96 1.32
C GLY A 110 21.35 13.07 1.88
N GLY A 111 21.80 12.08 1.09
CA GLY A 111 22.83 11.12 1.52
C GLY A 111 22.34 9.99 2.44
N ARG A 112 21.04 9.92 2.73
CA ARG A 112 20.44 8.84 3.52
C ARG A 112 19.67 7.88 2.64
N ARG A 113 19.91 6.58 2.81
CA ARG A 113 19.16 5.52 2.15
C ARG A 113 17.86 5.23 2.88
N VAL A 114 16.79 4.91 2.15
CA VAL A 114 15.60 4.29 2.69
C VAL A 114 15.99 2.98 3.39
N TRP A 115 15.29 2.67 4.50
CA TRP A 115 15.43 1.37 5.15
C TRP A 115 15.29 0.23 4.15
N ASP A 116 16.04 -0.86 4.34
CA ASP A 116 16.01 -2.08 3.52
C ASP A 116 16.32 -1.86 2.02
N PHE A 117 17.30 -0.99 1.77
CA PHE A 117 17.83 -0.64 0.46
C PHE A 117 18.22 -1.86 -0.39
N ASN A 118 19.05 -2.77 0.15
CA ASN A 118 19.57 -3.89 -0.62
C ASN A 118 18.47 -4.87 -1.04
N VAL A 119 17.45 -5.08 -0.20
CA VAL A 119 16.29 -5.88 -0.58
C VAL A 119 15.52 -5.21 -1.71
N ARG A 120 15.30 -3.89 -1.68
CA ARG A 120 14.66 -3.18 -2.82
C ARG A 120 15.41 -3.39 -4.13
N VAL A 121 16.74 -3.34 -4.10
CA VAL A 121 17.56 -3.67 -5.29
C VAL A 121 17.31 -5.10 -5.76
N LEU A 122 17.28 -6.07 -4.84
CA LEU A 122 16.98 -7.47 -5.18
C LEU A 122 15.58 -7.64 -5.77
N LEU A 123 14.57 -6.94 -5.22
CA LEU A 123 13.19 -6.98 -5.70
C LEU A 123 13.07 -6.40 -7.11
N LEU A 124 13.71 -5.25 -7.39
CA LEU A 124 13.71 -4.67 -8.73
C LEU A 124 14.44 -5.56 -9.75
N ARG A 125 15.56 -6.18 -9.35
CA ARG A 125 16.25 -7.17 -10.20
C ARG A 125 15.36 -8.35 -10.56
N ASP A 126 14.65 -8.88 -9.58
CA ASP A 126 13.74 -9.99 -9.82
C ASP A 126 12.58 -9.57 -10.74
N VAL A 127 11.94 -8.43 -10.48
CA VAL A 127 10.91 -7.85 -11.35
C VAL A 127 11.41 -7.68 -12.79
N GLY A 128 12.58 -7.07 -12.98
CA GLY A 128 13.17 -6.89 -14.31
C GLY A 128 13.41 -8.20 -15.05
N LYS A 129 13.99 -9.20 -14.38
CA LYS A 129 14.22 -10.54 -14.96
C LYS A 129 12.90 -11.21 -15.37
N LYS A 130 11.87 -11.14 -14.52
CA LYS A 130 10.57 -11.74 -14.79
C LYS A 130 9.78 -10.99 -15.87
N ALA A 131 9.95 -9.67 -15.98
CA ALA A 131 9.36 -8.87 -17.05
C ALA A 131 10.02 -9.17 -18.40
N SER A 132 11.36 -9.19 -18.48
CA SER A 132 12.07 -9.56 -19.72
C SER A 132 11.69 -10.97 -20.18
N ALA A 133 11.58 -11.93 -19.26
CA ALA A 133 11.17 -13.30 -19.59
C ALA A 133 9.72 -13.41 -20.12
N ARG A 134 8.88 -12.40 -19.90
CA ARG A 134 7.50 -12.31 -20.40
C ARG A 134 7.33 -11.43 -21.63
N GLY A 135 8.42 -10.84 -22.13
CA GLY A 135 8.40 -9.95 -23.28
C GLY A 135 8.07 -8.48 -22.97
N GLY A 136 8.03 -8.09 -21.68
CA GLY A 136 7.76 -6.70 -21.26
C GLY A 136 6.82 -6.59 -20.06
N PHE A 137 6.65 -5.36 -19.58
CA PHE A 137 5.75 -5.04 -18.48
C PHE A 137 4.28 -4.98 -18.90
N GLU A 138 3.99 -4.56 -20.13
CA GLU A 138 2.65 -4.53 -20.70
C GLU A 138 2.01 -5.93 -20.68
N PHE A 139 2.78 -6.98 -20.99
CA PHE A 139 2.31 -8.37 -20.94
C PHE A 139 1.95 -8.85 -19.53
N ILE A 140 2.57 -8.29 -18.48
CA ILE A 140 2.23 -8.63 -17.09
C ILE A 140 0.84 -8.10 -16.73
N ILE A 141 0.51 -6.90 -17.21
CA ILE A 141 -0.74 -6.21 -16.84
C ILE A 141 -1.88 -6.46 -17.84
N SER A 142 -1.59 -7.08 -18.99
CA SER A 142 -2.55 -7.44 -20.04
C SER A 142 -3.44 -8.64 -19.63
N VAL A 143 -4.25 -8.43 -18.60
CA VAL A 143 -5.16 -9.42 -18.02
C VAL A 143 -6.51 -8.77 -17.70
N ASP A 144 -7.58 -9.56 -17.73
CA ASP A 144 -8.97 -9.09 -17.57
C ASP A 144 -9.51 -9.21 -16.13
N SER A 145 -8.68 -9.68 -15.18
CA SER A 145 -9.10 -9.85 -13.78
C SER A 145 -7.95 -9.69 -12.79
N ILE A 146 -8.25 -9.25 -11.57
CA ILE A 146 -7.32 -9.12 -10.46
C ILE A 146 -6.74 -10.50 -10.11
N LYS A 147 -7.55 -11.55 -10.18
CA LYS A 147 -7.07 -12.93 -9.99
C LYS A 147 -5.94 -13.28 -10.98
N LYS A 148 -6.11 -13.01 -12.28
CA LYS A 148 -5.07 -13.27 -13.28
C LYS A 148 -3.87 -12.36 -13.12
N LEU A 149 -4.07 -11.11 -12.67
CA LEU A 149 -2.96 -10.23 -12.33
C LEU A 149 -2.11 -10.82 -11.20
N ARG A 150 -2.74 -11.33 -10.13
CA ARG A 150 -2.03 -12.02 -9.05
C ARG A 150 -1.27 -13.25 -9.54
N GLU A 151 -1.87 -14.05 -10.41
CA GLU A 151 -1.22 -15.21 -11.02
C GLU A 151 0.02 -14.80 -11.84
N ALA A 152 -0.10 -13.75 -12.66
CA ALA A 152 1.03 -13.18 -13.40
C ALA A 152 2.14 -12.66 -12.47
N LEU A 153 1.79 -12.06 -11.33
CA LEU A 153 2.78 -11.52 -10.40
C LEU A 153 3.40 -12.58 -9.46
N SER A 154 2.76 -13.74 -9.30
CA SER A 154 3.11 -14.74 -8.27
C SER A 154 4.56 -15.25 -8.31
N ALA A 155 5.20 -15.21 -9.48
CA ALA A 155 6.61 -15.60 -9.65
C ALA A 155 7.62 -14.52 -9.25
N MET A 156 7.16 -13.31 -8.92
CA MET A 156 8.00 -12.19 -8.51
C MET A 156 8.02 -12.08 -6.99
N ARG A 157 9.22 -12.03 -6.39
CA ARG A 157 9.43 -11.99 -4.94
C ARG A 157 8.67 -10.84 -4.27
N ALA A 158 8.60 -9.68 -4.92
CA ALA A 158 7.91 -8.52 -4.36
C ALA A 158 6.40 -8.73 -4.16
N TYR A 159 5.80 -9.69 -4.88
CA TYR A 159 4.36 -9.92 -4.93
C TYR A 159 3.95 -11.26 -4.30
N GLU A 160 4.85 -11.92 -3.58
CA GLU A 160 4.60 -13.21 -2.92
C GLU A 160 3.76 -13.11 -1.64
N ASP A 161 3.25 -11.91 -1.32
CA ASP A 161 2.40 -11.69 -0.16
C ASP A 161 1.22 -12.65 -0.16
N PRO A 162 1.08 -13.54 0.83
CA PRO A 162 -0.07 -14.45 0.91
C PRO A 162 -1.41 -13.69 0.92
N VAL A 163 -1.47 -12.50 1.53
CA VAL A 163 -2.68 -11.67 1.59
C VAL A 163 -2.88 -10.85 0.31
N GLY A 164 -1.81 -10.67 -0.47
CA GLY A 164 -1.85 -10.02 -1.78
C GLY A 164 -1.88 -8.49 -1.77
N LYS A 165 -1.39 -7.82 -0.70
CA LYS A 165 -1.41 -6.35 -0.57
C LYS A 165 -0.88 -5.65 -1.83
N LYS A 166 0.35 -5.97 -2.24
CA LYS A 166 1.00 -5.30 -3.37
C LYS A 166 0.33 -5.58 -4.72
N ALA A 167 -0.17 -6.79 -4.94
CA ALA A 167 -0.91 -7.09 -6.16
C ALA A 167 -2.23 -6.31 -6.22
N MET A 168 -2.90 -6.16 -5.08
CA MET A 168 -4.13 -5.38 -4.97
C MET A 168 -3.87 -3.87 -5.12
N LEU A 169 -2.78 -3.36 -4.52
CA LEU A 169 -2.33 -1.99 -4.69
C LEU A 169 -1.98 -1.69 -6.16
N LEU A 170 -1.32 -2.63 -6.85
CA LEU A 170 -1.05 -2.50 -8.28
C LEU A 170 -2.35 -2.48 -9.09
N ALA A 171 -3.30 -3.40 -8.84
CA ALA A 171 -4.60 -3.41 -9.51
C ALA A 171 -5.31 -2.07 -9.34
N LYS A 172 -5.29 -1.52 -8.12
CA LYS A 172 -5.84 -0.20 -7.80
C LYS A 172 -5.26 0.89 -8.70
N PHE A 173 -3.92 0.98 -8.80
CA PHE A 173 -3.23 1.95 -9.65
C PHE A 173 -3.57 1.76 -11.12
N LEU A 174 -3.46 0.54 -11.65
CA LEU A 174 -3.67 0.24 -13.06
C LEU A 174 -5.09 0.61 -13.52
N GLU A 175 -6.11 0.27 -12.72
CA GLU A 175 -7.49 0.59 -13.07
C GLU A 175 -7.81 2.07 -12.86
N GLY A 176 -7.32 2.70 -11.78
CA GLY A 176 -7.52 4.15 -11.56
C GLY A 176 -6.86 5.00 -12.66
N ARG A 177 -5.80 4.44 -13.27
CA ARG A 177 -5.09 5.03 -14.40
C ARG A 177 -5.69 4.73 -15.76
N GLY A 178 -6.62 3.77 -15.86
CA GLY A 178 -7.15 3.29 -17.12
C GLY A 178 -6.18 2.44 -17.95
N LEU A 179 -5.13 1.88 -17.34
CA LEU A 179 -4.19 0.96 -17.98
C LEU A 179 -4.72 -0.49 -18.02
N ALA A 180 -5.68 -0.81 -17.15
CA ALA A 180 -6.36 -2.09 -17.12
C ALA A 180 -7.81 -1.90 -16.69
N SER A 181 -8.68 -2.83 -17.07
CA SER A 181 -10.06 -2.92 -16.58
C SER A 181 -10.27 -4.35 -16.09
N PHE A 182 -10.57 -4.50 -14.80
CA PHE A 182 -10.73 -5.81 -14.18
C PHE A 182 -12.20 -6.12 -13.97
N LYS A 183 -12.68 -7.23 -14.53
CA LYS A 183 -14.09 -7.62 -14.41
C LYS A 183 -14.53 -7.97 -12.98
N ASP A 184 -13.57 -8.27 -12.11
CA ASP A 184 -13.74 -8.63 -10.70
C ASP A 184 -13.41 -7.48 -9.74
N SER A 185 -13.24 -6.23 -10.22
CA SER A 185 -12.88 -5.10 -9.34
C SER A 185 -13.96 -4.71 -8.34
N ALA A 186 -15.24 -4.88 -8.69
CA ALA A 186 -16.35 -4.64 -7.77
C ALA A 186 -16.28 -5.51 -6.49
N GLU A 187 -15.70 -6.72 -6.61
CA GLU A 187 -15.50 -7.66 -5.50
C GLU A 187 -14.05 -7.66 -4.99
N ALA A 188 -13.27 -6.61 -5.31
CA ALA A 188 -11.91 -6.48 -4.85
C ALA A 188 -11.81 -6.40 -3.32
N ASP A 189 -10.60 -6.58 -2.82
CA ASP A 189 -10.27 -6.30 -1.43
C ASP A 189 -9.49 -4.99 -1.32
N VAL A 190 -9.44 -4.43 -0.12
CA VAL A 190 -8.47 -3.36 0.18
C VAL A 190 -7.06 -3.95 0.28
N PRO A 191 -6.00 -3.27 -0.20
CA PRO A 191 -4.61 -3.67 0.00
C PRO A 191 -4.20 -3.45 1.47
N VAL A 192 -4.51 -4.42 2.33
CA VAL A 192 -4.28 -4.32 3.79
C VAL A 192 -2.81 -4.08 4.13
N ASP A 193 -2.54 -2.92 4.70
CA ASP A 193 -1.24 -2.53 5.25
C ASP A 193 -1.32 -2.28 6.78
N ASN A 194 -0.23 -1.73 7.33
CA ASN A 194 -0.15 -1.35 8.74
C ASN A 194 -1.15 -0.25 9.14
N HIS A 195 -1.45 0.69 8.25
CA HIS A 195 -2.38 1.79 8.51
C HIS A 195 -3.81 1.26 8.58
N LEU A 196 -4.23 0.47 7.60
CA LEU A 196 -5.56 -0.14 7.54
C LEU A 196 -5.80 -1.09 8.73
N SER A 197 -4.78 -1.87 9.11
CA SER A 197 -4.84 -2.74 10.30
C SER A 197 -5.03 -1.94 11.58
N ARG A 198 -4.20 -0.91 11.80
CA ARG A 198 -4.31 -0.03 12.97
C ARG A 198 -5.67 0.66 13.04
N VAL A 199 -6.18 1.18 11.92
CA VAL A 199 -7.48 1.84 11.89
C VAL A 199 -8.59 0.85 12.25
N ALA A 200 -8.59 -0.36 11.69
CA ALA A 200 -9.59 -1.38 12.00
C ALA A 200 -9.60 -1.75 13.50
N TYR A 201 -8.42 -1.98 14.09
CA TYR A 201 -8.29 -2.30 15.52
C TYR A 201 -8.75 -1.16 16.42
N ARG A 202 -8.41 0.09 16.07
CA ARG A 202 -8.77 1.27 16.86
C ARG A 202 -10.24 1.62 16.77
N LEU A 203 -10.86 1.46 15.60
CA LEU A 203 -12.30 1.62 15.47
C LEU A 203 -13.06 0.54 16.24
N GLY A 204 -12.43 -0.62 16.47
CA GLY A 204 -13.06 -1.77 17.12
C GLY A 204 -13.76 -2.70 16.14
N ILE A 205 -13.62 -2.46 14.83
CA ILE A 205 -14.18 -3.31 13.77
C ILE A 205 -13.55 -4.71 13.83
N VAL A 206 -12.25 -4.76 14.12
CA VAL A 206 -11.56 -6.01 14.42
C VAL A 206 -11.16 -5.99 15.88
N ASP A 207 -11.77 -6.87 16.66
CA ASP A 207 -11.49 -6.99 18.08
C ASP A 207 -10.22 -7.83 18.30
N VAL A 208 -9.18 -7.13 18.75
CA VAL A 208 -7.88 -7.68 19.14
C VAL A 208 -7.55 -7.17 20.53
N ASN A 209 -6.91 -7.99 21.34
CA ASN A 209 -6.44 -7.57 22.65
C ASN A 209 -5.44 -6.40 22.51
N TYR A 210 -5.78 -5.24 23.07
CA TYR A 210 -4.93 -4.04 23.03
C TYR A 210 -3.63 -4.23 23.81
N ASP A 211 -3.62 -5.01 24.90
CA ASP A 211 -2.40 -5.30 25.66
C ASP A 211 -1.39 -6.06 24.79
N PHE A 212 -1.88 -6.98 23.95
CA PHE A 212 -1.05 -7.69 22.97
C PHE A 212 -0.46 -6.71 21.94
N LEU A 213 -1.26 -5.81 21.38
CA LEU A 213 -0.77 -4.83 20.40
C LEU A 213 0.24 -3.85 21.02
N GLU A 214 -0.03 -3.39 22.25
CA GLU A 214 0.85 -2.48 22.99
C GLU A 214 2.14 -3.14 23.48
N SER A 215 2.14 -4.46 23.67
CA SER A 215 3.36 -5.20 24.04
C SER A 215 4.46 -5.12 22.98
N GLY A 216 4.11 -4.83 21.72
CA GLY A 216 5.07 -4.76 20.62
C GLY A 216 5.72 -6.10 20.28
N VAL A 217 5.15 -7.22 20.73
CA VAL A 217 5.63 -8.55 20.36
C VAL A 217 5.44 -8.78 18.86
N GLU A 218 6.50 -9.20 18.20
CA GLU A 218 6.45 -9.60 16.80
C GLU A 218 5.71 -10.92 16.65
N VAL A 219 4.75 -10.97 15.73
CA VAL A 219 4.05 -12.21 15.38
C VAL A 219 4.78 -12.97 14.30
N GLY A 220 4.63 -14.30 14.35
CA GLY A 220 5.05 -15.18 13.27
C GLY A 220 4.24 -14.94 11.99
N ARG A 221 4.76 -15.43 10.87
CA ARG A 221 4.15 -15.27 9.53
C ARG A 221 2.70 -15.76 9.48
N GLU A 222 2.38 -16.88 10.10
CA GLU A 222 1.01 -17.44 10.05
C GLU A 222 0.00 -16.56 10.81
N ASP A 223 0.39 -16.07 11.99
CA ASP A 223 -0.42 -15.15 12.77
C ASP A 223 -0.59 -13.80 12.06
N ASP A 224 0.47 -13.31 11.42
CA ASP A 224 0.44 -12.12 10.57
C ASP A 224 -0.60 -12.24 9.45
N VAL A 225 -0.55 -13.35 8.70
CA VAL A 225 -1.50 -13.64 7.62
C VAL A 225 -2.91 -13.71 8.16
N ARG A 226 -3.12 -14.46 9.25
CA ARG A 226 -4.45 -14.59 9.88
C ARG A 226 -5.01 -13.23 10.28
N LEU A 227 -4.21 -12.38 10.94
CA LEU A 227 -4.63 -11.05 11.37
C LEU A 227 -5.00 -10.17 10.17
N ARG A 228 -4.16 -10.13 9.14
CA ARG A 228 -4.41 -9.33 7.93
C ARG A 228 -5.61 -9.84 7.12
N GLU A 229 -5.85 -11.15 7.06
CA GLU A 229 -7.05 -11.73 6.43
C GLU A 229 -8.34 -11.33 7.17
N VAL A 230 -8.31 -11.26 8.50
CA VAL A 230 -9.46 -10.76 9.27
C VAL A 230 -9.69 -9.26 9.01
N VAL A 231 -8.62 -8.44 9.01
CA VAL A 231 -8.70 -7.02 8.66
C VAL A 231 -9.25 -6.81 7.25
N LYS A 232 -8.81 -7.61 6.29
CA LYS A 232 -9.30 -7.58 4.91
C LYS A 232 -10.80 -7.86 4.85
N THR A 233 -11.24 -8.90 5.55
CA THR A 233 -12.66 -9.28 5.62
C THR A 233 -13.50 -8.20 6.30
N ALA A 234 -13.00 -7.61 7.39
CA ALA A 234 -13.64 -6.48 8.07
C ALA A 234 -13.84 -5.28 7.15
N TRP A 235 -12.81 -4.88 6.40
CA TRP A 235 -12.95 -3.77 5.46
C TRP A 235 -13.85 -4.09 4.28
N ARG A 236 -13.91 -5.36 3.83
CA ARG A 236 -14.90 -5.79 2.83
C ARG A 236 -16.34 -5.59 3.33
N ILE A 237 -16.60 -5.90 4.61
CA ILE A 237 -17.92 -5.68 5.24
C ILE A 237 -18.24 -4.18 5.28
N VAL A 238 -17.29 -3.36 5.73
CA VAL A 238 -17.46 -1.89 5.77
C VAL A 238 -17.71 -1.32 4.38
N ALA A 239 -16.95 -1.74 3.36
CA ALA A 239 -17.13 -1.30 1.98
C ALA A 239 -18.55 -1.59 1.47
N LYS A 240 -19.08 -2.80 1.75
CA LYS A 240 -20.45 -3.19 1.41
C LYS A 240 -21.49 -2.34 2.14
N PHE A 241 -21.35 -2.14 3.44
CA PHE A 241 -22.28 -1.29 4.19
C PHE A 241 -22.21 0.17 3.73
N ALA A 242 -21.03 0.65 3.37
CA ALA A 242 -20.80 2.03 2.93
C ALA A 242 -21.21 2.28 1.47
N ASP A 243 -21.48 1.21 0.69
CA ASP A 243 -21.62 1.24 -0.76
C ASP A 243 -20.41 1.93 -1.44
N LEU A 244 -19.21 1.56 -0.99
CA LEU A 244 -17.95 2.10 -1.49
C LEU A 244 -17.15 1.04 -2.23
N HIS A 245 -16.59 1.43 -3.38
CA HIS A 245 -15.61 0.61 -4.06
C HIS A 245 -14.38 0.41 -3.15
N PRO A 246 -13.85 -0.83 -2.98
CA PRO A 246 -12.72 -1.12 -2.09
C PRO A 246 -11.50 -0.22 -2.33
N PHE A 247 -11.18 0.06 -3.59
CA PHE A 247 -10.10 0.99 -3.96
C PHE A 247 -10.31 2.43 -3.49
N ALA A 248 -11.54 2.96 -3.54
CA ALA A 248 -11.84 4.29 -3.01
C ALA A 248 -11.72 4.31 -1.48
N LEU A 249 -12.18 3.24 -0.83
CA LEU A 249 -12.04 3.07 0.61
C LEU A 249 -10.56 3.04 1.03
N ASP A 250 -9.72 2.32 0.30
CA ASP A 250 -8.28 2.28 0.56
C ASP A 250 -7.60 3.65 0.42
N ASP A 251 -7.87 4.39 -0.65
CA ASP A 251 -7.32 5.75 -0.84
C ASP A 251 -7.66 6.67 0.34
N PHE A 252 -8.90 6.57 0.85
CA PHE A 252 -9.30 7.29 2.05
C PHE A 252 -8.58 6.79 3.29
N LEU A 253 -8.60 5.47 3.57
CA LEU A 253 -8.07 4.89 4.80
C LEU A 253 -6.56 5.10 4.92
N TRP A 254 -5.83 5.01 3.82
CA TRP A 254 -4.39 5.23 3.79
C TRP A 254 -4.02 6.67 4.14
N ASN A 255 -4.71 7.66 3.56
CA ASN A 255 -4.52 9.06 3.90
C ASN A 255 -4.99 9.39 5.32
N PHE A 256 -6.15 8.86 5.72
CA PHE A 256 -6.69 9.00 7.06
C PHE A 256 -5.74 8.42 8.13
N GLY A 257 -5.19 7.23 7.90
CA GLY A 257 -4.27 6.54 8.79
C GLY A 257 -2.92 7.25 8.96
N ARG A 258 -2.45 7.94 7.92
CA ARG A 258 -1.19 8.72 7.93
C ARG A 258 -1.35 10.14 8.48
N GLY A 259 -2.49 10.80 8.21
CA GLY A 259 -2.73 12.18 8.63
C GLY A 259 -3.39 12.30 10.01
N ILE A 260 -4.45 11.51 10.25
CA ILE A 260 -5.33 11.66 11.43
C ILE A 260 -5.11 10.53 12.43
N CYS A 261 -5.37 9.28 12.04
CA CYS A 261 -5.23 8.10 12.90
C CYS A 261 -3.78 7.58 12.97
N ARG A 262 -2.86 8.52 13.22
CA ARG A 262 -1.41 8.29 13.27
C ARG A 262 -1.05 7.28 14.35
N ARG A 263 0.02 6.51 14.10
CA ARG A 263 0.52 5.51 15.06
C ARG A 263 0.79 6.13 16.42
N VAL A 264 1.50 7.26 16.44
CA VAL A 264 1.79 8.05 17.65
C VAL A 264 0.96 9.34 17.62
N LYS A 265 0.33 9.69 18.75
CA LYS A 265 -0.46 10.92 18.94
C LYS A 265 -1.50 11.15 17.81
N PRO A 266 -2.51 10.27 17.68
CA PRO A 266 -3.59 10.45 16.70
C PRO A 266 -4.34 11.77 16.96
N GLN A 267 -4.84 12.39 15.90
CA GLN A 267 -5.53 13.69 15.95
C GLN A 267 -7.03 13.50 16.21
N CYS A 268 -7.39 12.95 17.37
CA CYS A 268 -8.79 12.57 17.66
C CYS A 268 -9.77 13.75 17.68
N ALA A 269 -9.30 14.98 17.95
CA ALA A 269 -10.13 16.18 17.98
C ALA A 269 -10.74 16.52 16.59
N SER A 270 -10.03 16.19 15.51
CA SER A 270 -10.47 16.39 14.12
C SER A 270 -10.87 15.08 13.43
N CYS A 271 -10.99 13.98 14.18
CA CYS A 271 -11.28 12.67 13.62
C CYS A 271 -12.78 12.49 13.35
N PRO A 272 -13.22 12.19 12.12
CA PRO A 272 -14.64 11.99 11.82
C PRO A 272 -15.23 10.76 12.50
N PHE A 273 -14.40 9.77 12.85
CA PHE A 273 -14.83 8.55 13.53
C PHE A 273 -14.84 8.66 15.06
N ARG A 274 -14.59 9.85 15.62
CA ARG A 274 -14.40 10.04 17.07
C ARG A 274 -15.50 9.40 17.91
N GLU A 275 -16.76 9.59 17.51
CA GLU A 275 -17.94 9.14 18.26
C GLU A 275 -18.17 7.62 18.18
N VAL A 276 -17.62 6.95 17.16
CA VAL A 276 -17.78 5.50 16.95
C VAL A 276 -16.50 4.70 17.24
N CYS A 277 -15.42 5.38 17.64
CA CYS A 277 -14.10 4.77 17.78
C CYS A 277 -13.88 4.17 19.19
N LYS A 278 -13.72 2.83 19.26
CA LYS A 278 -13.37 2.10 20.49
C LYS A 278 -12.14 2.67 21.20
N ALA A 279 -11.05 2.90 20.47
CA ALA A 279 -9.80 3.43 21.01
C ALA A 279 -9.97 4.81 21.67
N HIS A 280 -10.74 5.70 21.03
CA HIS A 280 -11.05 7.02 21.60
C HIS A 280 -11.90 6.90 22.87
N LYS A 281 -12.95 6.06 22.86
CA LYS A 281 -13.79 5.81 24.04
C LYS A 281 -13.00 5.27 25.24
N LEU A 282 -12.01 4.43 24.99
CA LEU A 282 -11.15 3.83 26.02
C LEU A 282 -9.96 4.72 26.41
N GLY A 283 -9.66 5.78 25.66
CA GLY A 283 -8.44 6.57 25.83
C GLY A 283 -7.15 5.78 25.54
N ARG A 284 -7.22 4.66 24.81
CA ARG A 284 -6.10 3.78 24.48
C ARG A 284 -5.87 3.74 22.98
N TYR A 285 -4.63 3.93 22.54
CA TYR A 285 -4.30 4.08 21.11
C TYR A 285 -3.24 3.06 20.68
N PRO A 286 -3.54 1.75 20.71
CA PRO A 286 -2.57 0.71 20.36
C PRO A 286 -2.04 0.88 18.92
N PRO A 287 -0.82 0.42 18.62
CA PRO A 287 -0.35 0.30 17.25
C PRO A 287 -1.02 -0.90 16.55
N GLU A 288 -0.71 -1.10 15.27
CA GLU A 288 -0.90 -2.37 14.59
C GLU A 288 0.01 -3.48 15.14
N HIS A 289 -0.30 -4.75 14.82
CA HIS A 289 0.58 -5.88 15.10
C HIS A 289 1.89 -5.76 14.31
N LEU A 290 2.97 -6.36 14.82
CA LEU A 290 4.30 -6.28 14.19
C LEU A 290 4.68 -7.60 13.53
N HIS A 291 5.18 -7.54 12.30
CA HIS A 291 5.81 -8.66 11.60
C HIS A 291 6.95 -8.11 10.73
N LEU A 292 8.16 -7.97 11.26
CA LEU A 292 9.21 -7.13 10.69
C LEU A 292 10.01 -7.81 9.58
N LEU A 293 10.21 -9.12 9.64
CA LEU A 293 11.06 -9.87 8.69
C LEU A 293 10.35 -10.18 7.36
N THR A 294 10.03 -9.14 6.59
CA THR A 294 9.27 -9.25 5.33
C THR A 294 9.43 -8.02 4.45
N TRP A 295 9.24 -8.21 3.14
CA TRP A 295 9.26 -7.16 2.11
C TRP A 295 7.89 -6.89 1.46
N TYR A 296 6.80 -7.51 1.91
CA TYR A 296 5.47 -7.33 1.30
C TYR A 296 4.56 -6.33 2.02
N TYR A 297 5.05 -5.68 3.08
CA TYR A 297 4.28 -4.73 3.89
C TYR A 297 4.16 -3.31 3.34
#